data_AF-A0A954LGN2-F1
#
_entry.id   AF-A0A954LGN2-F1
#
_cell.length_a   1.000
_cell.length_b   1.000
_cell.length_c   1.000
_cell.angle_alpha   90.00
_cell.angle_beta   90.00
_cell.angle_gamma   90.00
#
_symmetry.space_group_name_H-M   'P 1'
#
loop_
_entity.id
_entity.type
_entity.pdbx_description
1 polymer ?
#
loop_
_entity_poly.entity_id
_entity_poly.type
_entity_poly.pdbx_seq_one_letter_code
_entity_poly.pdbx_strand_id
1 'polypeptide(L)'
;MLLYTDGIVGTSSELLLYTSRPDRELNYVSQQELTSTADRTGDLLLIRYLVANTSAGGVAAKVAKQESAGAFHGSYGLIRMTGDLYGLSTAIDDNEERDQLDAANVLAREVSTVEFSYFDGSAWQSEWDSTALNMLPTAIRITLTLRTPEPDDPSQPSPADNPYAYPESTHSLTVHCPLAKPYV
;
A
#
# COMPACT_ATOMS: atom_id res chain seq x y z
N MET A 1 -0.84 17.06 -14.33
CA MET A 1 -1.95 16.59 -13.50
C MET A 1 -2.53 15.37 -14.18
N LEU A 2 -2.00 14.19 -13.84
CA LEU A 2 -2.57 12.91 -14.23
C LEU A 2 -3.62 12.61 -13.17
N LEU A 3 -4.89 12.87 -13.46
CA LEU A 3 -5.96 12.49 -12.55
C LEU A 3 -6.13 10.97 -12.67
N TYR A 4 -5.59 10.24 -11.72
CA TYR A 4 -5.88 8.82 -11.60
C TYR A 4 -7.30 8.65 -11.05
N THR A 5 -8.21 8.10 -11.85
CA THR A 5 -9.64 8.12 -11.54
C THR A 5 -10.23 6.77 -11.18
N ASP A 6 -9.61 5.66 -11.59
CA ASP A 6 -10.22 4.35 -11.52
C ASP A 6 -9.24 3.18 -11.72
N GLY A 7 -9.62 2.02 -11.17
CA GLY A 7 -8.93 0.76 -11.35
C GLY A 7 -7.70 0.56 -10.46
N ILE A 8 -6.63 0.06 -11.08
CA ILE A 8 -5.37 -0.30 -10.42
C ILE A 8 -4.23 0.42 -11.12
N VAL A 9 -3.37 1.06 -10.34
CA VAL A 9 -2.11 1.64 -10.81
C VAL A 9 -1.00 1.15 -9.90
N GLY A 10 0.15 0.78 -10.43
CA GLY A 10 1.25 0.36 -9.57
C GLY A 10 2.47 -0.18 -10.29
N THR A 11 3.49 -0.44 -9.48
CA THR A 11 4.78 -1.01 -9.86
C THR A 11 5.02 -2.28 -9.05
N SER A 12 6.17 -2.92 -9.23
CA SER A 12 6.52 -4.11 -8.47
C SER A 12 6.55 -3.86 -6.96
N SER A 13 6.84 -2.64 -6.48
CA SER A 13 6.95 -2.35 -5.04
C SER A 13 5.75 -1.61 -4.44
N GLU A 14 4.79 -1.21 -5.27
CA GLU A 14 3.73 -0.29 -4.87
C GLU A 14 2.43 -0.58 -5.62
N LEU A 15 1.32 -0.65 -4.90
CA LEU A 15 -0.01 -0.86 -5.46
C LEU A 15 -0.97 0.23 -5.00
N LEU A 16 -1.57 0.94 -5.96
CA LEU A 16 -2.67 1.87 -5.76
C LEU A 16 -3.95 1.25 -6.29
N LEU A 17 -4.98 1.25 -5.45
CA LEU A 17 -6.32 0.77 -5.76
C LEU A 17 -7.32 1.92 -5.59
N TYR A 18 -8.05 2.19 -6.67
CA TYR A 18 -9.14 3.15 -6.70
C TYR A 18 -10.43 2.38 -6.50
N THR A 19 -11.13 2.62 -5.38
CA THR A 19 -12.32 1.87 -5.01
C THR A 19 -13.46 2.80 -4.62
N SER A 20 -14.69 2.42 -4.96
CA SER A 20 -15.87 3.01 -4.36
C SER A 20 -16.22 2.25 -3.08
N ARG A 21 -16.35 2.96 -1.97
CA ARG A 21 -16.85 2.46 -0.69
C ARG A 21 -17.98 3.40 -0.22
N PRO A 22 -19.21 3.21 -0.70
CA PRO A 22 -20.34 3.95 -0.19
C PRO A 22 -20.54 3.61 1.30
N ASP A 23 -20.24 4.55 2.18
CA ASP A 23 -20.62 4.50 3.59
C ASP A 23 -22.09 4.90 3.75
N ARG A 24 -22.80 4.23 4.66
CA ARG A 24 -24.18 4.57 5.00
C ARG A 24 -24.29 5.80 5.88
N GLU A 25 -23.24 6.08 6.65
CA GLU A 25 -23.15 7.20 7.58
C GLU A 25 -22.32 8.37 6.99
N LEU A 26 -22.08 8.35 5.66
CA LEU A 26 -21.34 9.39 4.94
C LEU A 26 -22.06 10.74 5.10
N ASN A 27 -21.48 11.61 5.92
CA ASN A 27 -21.88 13.00 6.01
C ASN A 27 -20.92 13.84 5.18
N TYR A 28 -21.43 14.45 4.11
CA TYR A 28 -20.66 15.38 3.30
C TYR A 28 -20.46 16.67 4.09
N VAL A 29 -19.19 16.98 4.38
CA VAL A 29 -18.81 18.24 5.00
C VAL A 29 -18.67 19.30 3.91
N SER A 30 -19.17 20.51 4.15
CA SER A 30 -19.05 21.59 3.16
C SER A 30 -17.59 22.05 3.04
N GLN A 31 -17.20 22.59 1.87
CA GLN A 31 -15.84 23.09 1.64
C GLN A 31 -15.38 24.15 2.66
N GLN A 32 -16.33 24.85 3.29
CA GLN A 32 -16.07 25.89 4.27
C GLN A 32 -15.75 25.34 5.67
N GLU A 33 -16.11 24.08 5.94
CA GLU A 33 -15.92 23.40 7.23
C GLU A 33 -14.71 22.45 7.22
N LEU A 34 -14.07 22.29 6.06
CA LEU A 34 -12.88 21.47 5.86
C LEU A 34 -11.67 22.11 6.55
N THR A 35 -11.17 21.47 7.62
CA THR A 35 -9.98 21.91 8.36
C THR A 35 -8.74 21.06 8.03
N SER A 36 -8.94 19.86 7.49
CA SER A 36 -7.90 18.94 7.04
C SER A 36 -8.36 18.13 5.83
N THR A 37 -7.41 17.55 5.07
CA THR A 37 -7.70 16.58 4.00
C THR A 37 -8.41 15.32 4.49
N ALA A 38 -8.26 14.97 5.77
CA ALA A 38 -8.96 13.87 6.42
C ALA A 38 -10.45 14.16 6.68
N ASP A 39 -10.88 15.43 6.68
CA ASP A 39 -12.29 15.80 6.81
C ASP A 39 -13.08 15.60 5.50
N ARG A 40 -12.39 15.28 4.38
CA ARG A 40 -13.02 14.94 3.11
C ARG A 40 -13.62 13.53 3.23
N THR A 41 -14.93 13.45 3.07
CA THR A 41 -15.70 12.22 3.11
C THR A 41 -16.37 12.00 1.76
N GLY A 42 -15.64 11.38 0.83
CA GLY A 42 -16.18 10.89 -0.43
C GLY A 42 -16.57 9.42 -0.36
N ASP A 43 -17.36 8.97 -1.33
CA ASP A 43 -17.60 7.55 -1.60
C ASP A 43 -16.45 6.89 -2.37
N LEU A 44 -15.52 7.67 -2.90
CA LEU A 44 -14.31 7.20 -3.57
C LEU A 44 -13.12 7.22 -2.61
N LEU A 45 -12.46 6.07 -2.49
CA LEU A 45 -11.26 5.89 -1.68
C LEU A 45 -10.08 5.48 -2.55
N LEU A 46 -8.91 5.97 -2.14
CA LEU A 46 -7.62 5.48 -2.60
C LEU A 46 -7.01 4.61 -1.52
N ILE A 47 -6.59 3.40 -1.88
CA ILE A 47 -5.82 2.51 -1.02
C ILE A 47 -4.45 2.30 -1.64
N ARG A 48 -3.40 2.55 -0.87
CA ARG A 48 -2.02 2.38 -1.31
C ARG A 48 -1.30 1.37 -0.43
N TYR A 49 -0.61 0.42 -1.04
CA TYR A 49 0.23 -0.57 -0.37
C TYR A 49 1.69 -0.41 -0.78
N LEU A 50 2.59 -0.43 0.21
CA LEU A 50 4.05 -0.50 0.01
C LEU A 50 4.72 -1.00 1.29
N VAL A 51 6.03 -1.23 1.25
CA VAL A 51 6.82 -1.56 2.45
C VAL A 51 7.49 -0.30 3.01
N ALA A 52 7.32 -0.07 4.31
CA ALA A 52 8.08 0.92 5.05
C ALA A 52 9.54 0.46 5.15
N ASN A 53 10.49 1.34 4.86
CA ASN A 53 11.91 1.02 4.88
C ASN A 53 12.73 2.24 5.30
N THR A 54 13.57 2.12 6.32
CA THR A 54 14.37 3.23 6.86
C THR A 54 15.39 3.81 5.87
N SER A 55 15.80 3.03 4.87
CA SER A 55 16.72 3.40 3.80
C SER A 55 16.01 3.94 2.56
N ALA A 56 14.68 3.90 2.52
CA ALA A 56 13.89 4.53 1.45
C ALA A 56 13.88 6.07 1.61
N GLY A 57 13.24 6.74 0.66
CA GLY A 57 12.85 8.15 0.77
C GLY A 57 11.39 8.31 1.19
N GLY A 58 10.97 9.56 1.39
CA GLY A 58 9.57 9.91 1.54
C GLY A 58 8.88 9.31 2.76
N VAL A 59 7.59 9.02 2.60
CA VAL A 59 6.71 8.49 3.64
C VAL A 59 7.13 7.09 4.10
N ALA A 60 7.62 6.23 3.20
CA ALA A 60 8.10 4.89 3.54
C ALA A 60 9.20 4.93 4.60
N ALA A 61 10.10 5.91 4.51
CA ALA A 61 11.17 6.12 5.47
C ALA A 61 10.68 6.73 6.78
N LYS A 62 9.72 7.65 6.72
CA LYS A 62 9.16 8.28 7.92
C LYS A 62 8.35 7.31 8.76
N VAL A 63 7.48 6.48 8.13
CA VAL A 63 6.74 5.44 8.85
C VAL A 63 7.72 4.48 9.51
N ALA A 64 8.74 4.02 8.76
CA ALA A 64 9.77 3.15 9.32
C ALA A 64 10.49 3.79 10.52
N LYS A 65 10.85 5.08 10.45
CA LYS A 65 11.53 5.80 11.53
C LYS A 65 10.65 6.08 12.76
N GLN A 66 9.35 6.31 12.58
CA GLN A 66 8.42 6.46 13.70
C GLN A 66 8.25 5.17 14.48
N GLU A 67 8.31 4.04 13.78
CA GLU A 67 8.04 2.72 14.34
C GLU A 67 9.31 1.95 14.74
N SER A 68 10.48 2.29 14.16
CA SER A 68 11.76 1.68 14.49
C SER A 68 12.34 2.27 15.78
N ALA A 69 12.35 1.48 16.85
CA ALA A 69 13.09 1.79 18.06
C ALA A 69 14.52 1.26 17.94
N GLY A 70 15.45 2.00 17.32
CA GLY A 70 16.86 1.61 17.38
C GLY A 70 17.73 2.06 16.21
N ALA A 71 18.96 1.52 16.18
CA ALA A 71 20.01 1.84 15.23
C ALA A 71 19.99 0.98 13.96
N PHE A 72 19.02 0.07 13.81
CA PHE A 72 18.98 -0.86 12.69
C PHE A 72 18.27 -0.27 11.48
N HIS A 73 18.84 -0.54 10.30
CA HIS A 73 18.35 -0.03 9.02
C HIS A 73 17.88 -1.15 8.12
N GLY A 74 16.70 -0.98 7.52
CA GLY A 74 16.11 -1.83 6.50
C GLY A 74 14.59 -1.72 6.43
N SER A 75 13.96 -2.73 5.83
CA SER A 75 12.50 -2.88 5.78
C SER A 75 11.90 -3.07 7.17
N TYR A 76 10.88 -2.30 7.49
CA TYR A 76 10.18 -2.35 8.77
C TYR A 76 8.86 -3.13 8.70
N GLY A 77 8.13 -3.05 7.58
CA GLY A 77 6.84 -3.74 7.47
C GLY A 77 5.99 -3.30 6.29
N LEU A 78 4.93 -4.06 6.01
CA LEU A 78 3.90 -3.69 5.04
C LEU A 78 3.01 -2.59 5.63
N ILE A 79 2.84 -1.52 4.86
CA ILE A 79 1.96 -0.41 5.21
C ILE A 79 0.82 -0.30 4.21
N ARG A 80 -0.35 0.10 4.73
CA ARG A 80 -1.51 0.47 3.95
C ARG A 80 -1.88 1.90 4.27
N MET A 81 -1.97 2.74 3.25
CA MET A 81 -2.59 4.06 3.37
C MET A 81 -4.01 3.99 2.84
N THR A 82 -4.91 4.72 3.48
CA THR A 82 -6.31 4.82 3.04
C THR A 82 -6.83 6.21 3.31
N GLY A 83 -7.45 6.82 2.30
CA GLY A 83 -8.06 8.13 2.40
C GLY A 83 -9.05 8.38 1.27
N ASP A 84 -9.77 9.50 1.36
CA ASP A 84 -10.57 10.03 0.28
C ASP A 84 -9.75 10.14 -1.01
N LEU A 85 -10.36 9.82 -2.16
CA LEU A 85 -9.67 9.83 -3.44
C LEU A 85 -8.97 11.17 -3.69
N TYR A 86 -9.69 12.29 -3.57
CA TYR A 86 -9.14 13.61 -3.89
C TYR A 86 -8.13 14.07 -2.83
N GLY A 87 -8.40 13.78 -1.54
CA GLY A 87 -7.45 14.04 -0.45
C GLY A 87 -6.12 13.31 -0.64
N LEU A 88 -6.15 11.97 -0.69
CA LEU A 88 -4.94 11.16 -0.71
C LEU A 88 -4.21 11.21 -2.06
N SER A 89 -4.91 11.33 -3.19
CA SER A 89 -4.23 11.50 -4.50
C SER A 89 -3.45 12.80 -4.57
N THR A 90 -4.03 13.92 -4.13
CA THR A 90 -3.33 15.21 -4.06
C THR A 90 -2.10 15.11 -3.16
N ALA A 91 -2.25 14.51 -1.97
CA ALA A 91 -1.14 14.35 -1.04
C ALA A 91 -0.01 13.48 -1.61
N ILE A 92 -0.33 12.48 -2.43
CA ILE A 92 0.67 11.66 -3.13
C ILE A 92 1.35 12.46 -4.26
N ASP A 93 0.56 13.12 -5.11
CA ASP A 93 1.06 13.88 -6.27
C ASP A 93 1.95 15.06 -5.85
N ASP A 94 1.57 15.79 -4.80
CA ASP A 94 2.30 16.93 -4.26
C ASP A 94 3.36 16.52 -3.21
N ASN A 95 3.50 15.21 -2.95
CA ASN A 95 4.41 14.64 -1.96
C ASN A 95 4.24 15.26 -0.55
N GLU A 96 3.00 15.50 -0.15
CA GLU A 96 2.62 15.97 1.19
C GLU A 96 2.77 14.82 2.21
N GLU A 97 4.00 14.65 2.71
CA GLU A 97 4.36 13.51 3.55
C GLU A 97 3.54 13.43 4.85
N ARG A 98 3.07 14.56 5.38
CA ARG A 98 2.28 14.60 6.61
C ARG A 98 0.93 13.93 6.41
N ASP A 99 0.21 14.30 5.36
CA ASP A 99 -1.13 13.79 5.09
C ASP A 99 -1.08 12.29 4.71
N GLN A 100 -0.05 11.90 3.95
CA GLN A 100 0.21 10.49 3.67
C GLN A 100 0.57 9.69 4.94
N LEU A 101 1.30 10.28 5.89
CA LEU A 101 1.60 9.64 7.18
C LEU A 101 0.35 9.47 8.03
N ASP A 102 -0.50 10.50 8.11
CA ASP A 102 -1.74 10.45 8.88
C ASP A 102 -2.71 9.39 8.32
N ALA A 103 -2.64 9.12 7.01
CA ALA A 103 -3.38 8.05 6.34
C ALA A 103 -2.74 6.65 6.47
N ALA A 104 -1.49 6.54 6.94
CA ALA A 104 -0.72 5.30 6.94
C ALA A 104 -1.02 4.42 8.16
N ASN A 105 -1.12 3.11 7.92
CA ASN A 105 -1.26 2.09 8.95
C ASN A 105 -0.30 0.92 8.67
N VAL A 106 0.48 0.52 9.67
CA VAL A 106 1.34 -0.66 9.59
C VAL A 106 0.51 -1.92 9.79
N LEU A 107 0.36 -2.73 8.72
CA LEU A 107 -0.44 -3.94 8.76
C LEU A 107 0.32 -5.15 9.33
N ALA A 108 1.60 -5.27 8.98
CA ALA A 108 2.44 -6.41 9.34
C ALA A 108 3.92 -6.00 9.38
N ARG A 109 4.59 -6.22 10.51
CA ARG A 109 6.00 -5.84 10.74
C ARG A 109 6.98 -6.91 10.26
N GLU A 110 6.50 -8.14 10.19
CA GLU A 110 7.22 -9.31 9.70
C GLU A 110 7.49 -9.25 8.20
N VAL A 111 6.72 -8.48 7.42
CA VAL A 111 6.91 -8.37 5.97
C VAL A 111 8.16 -7.54 5.66
N SER A 112 9.19 -8.17 5.08
CA SER A 112 10.40 -7.48 4.61
C SER A 112 10.27 -6.97 3.18
N THR A 113 9.56 -7.70 2.32
CA THR A 113 9.36 -7.33 0.91
C THR A 113 7.94 -7.64 0.45
N VAL A 114 7.38 -6.76 -0.37
CA VAL A 114 6.18 -7.03 -1.18
C VAL A 114 6.53 -6.81 -2.64
N GLU A 115 6.15 -7.77 -3.49
CA GLU A 115 6.28 -7.67 -4.93
C GLU A 115 4.93 -7.87 -5.60
N PHE A 116 4.55 -6.96 -6.49
CA PHE A 116 3.35 -7.03 -7.31
C PHE A 116 3.72 -7.38 -8.76
N SER A 117 3.00 -8.32 -9.36
CA SER A 117 3.03 -8.56 -10.80
C SER A 117 1.61 -8.55 -11.35
N TYR A 118 1.43 -8.03 -12.56
CA TYR A 118 0.12 -7.81 -13.17
C TYR A 118 -0.03 -8.66 -14.42
N PHE A 119 -1.06 -9.49 -14.51
CA PHE A 119 -1.26 -10.37 -15.66
C PHE A 119 -2.13 -9.70 -16.72
N ASP A 120 -1.59 -9.50 -17.92
CA ASP A 120 -2.30 -8.85 -19.04
C ASP A 120 -3.21 -9.80 -19.83
N GLY A 121 -3.22 -11.09 -19.48
CA GLY A 121 -3.90 -12.16 -20.22
C GLY A 121 -2.95 -13.06 -21.01
N SER A 122 -1.70 -12.63 -21.19
CA SER A 122 -0.64 -13.35 -21.91
C SER A 122 0.66 -13.46 -21.10
N ALA A 123 1.06 -12.40 -20.40
CA ALA A 123 2.31 -12.29 -19.66
C ALA A 123 2.12 -11.52 -18.35
N TRP A 124 3.09 -11.71 -17.44
CA TRP A 124 3.20 -10.96 -16.21
C TRP A 124 4.02 -9.69 -16.44
N GLN A 125 3.46 -8.55 -16.07
CA GLN A 125 4.06 -7.22 -16.15
C GLN A 125 4.48 -6.76 -14.75
N SER A 126 5.55 -5.97 -14.68
CA SER A 126 6.05 -5.36 -13.43
C SER A 126 5.37 -4.04 -13.09
N GLU A 127 4.62 -3.47 -14.03
CA GLU A 127 3.87 -2.24 -13.86
C GLU A 127 2.50 -2.37 -14.50
N TRP A 128 1.56 -1.59 -13.99
CA TRP A 128 0.21 -1.49 -14.55
C TRP A 128 -0.35 -0.11 -14.33
N ASP A 129 -1.03 0.41 -15.34
CA ASP A 129 -1.81 1.63 -15.24
C ASP A 129 -3.15 1.41 -15.94
N SER A 130 -4.19 1.16 -15.16
CA SER A 130 -5.54 0.92 -15.69
C SER A 130 -6.11 2.14 -16.39
N THR A 131 -5.68 3.35 -16.02
CA THR A 131 -6.17 4.61 -16.62
C THR A 131 -5.56 4.80 -18.01
N ALA A 132 -4.28 4.47 -18.17
CA ALA A 132 -3.60 4.54 -19.46
C ALA A 132 -4.04 3.43 -20.42
N LEU A 133 -4.22 2.21 -19.90
CA LEU A 133 -4.58 1.04 -20.69
C LEU A 133 -6.09 0.91 -20.91
N ASN A 134 -6.91 1.67 -20.16
CA ASN A 134 -8.36 1.54 -20.12
C ASN A 134 -8.83 0.09 -19.91
N MET A 135 -8.09 -0.65 -19.07
CA MET A 135 -8.37 -2.04 -18.72
C MET A 135 -7.78 -2.41 -17.36
N LEU A 136 -8.44 -3.33 -16.67
CA LEU A 136 -7.91 -3.96 -15.47
C LEU A 136 -6.95 -5.09 -15.84
N PRO A 137 -5.95 -5.40 -14.98
CA PRO A 137 -5.19 -6.63 -15.14
C PRO A 137 -6.14 -7.81 -14.93
N THR A 138 -5.89 -8.94 -15.60
CA THR A 138 -6.71 -10.15 -15.43
C THR A 138 -6.48 -10.80 -14.06
N ALA A 139 -5.26 -10.67 -13.53
CA ALA A 139 -4.90 -11.10 -12.19
C ALA A 139 -3.73 -10.27 -11.65
N ILE A 140 -3.60 -10.22 -10.34
CA ILE A 140 -2.44 -9.67 -9.64
C ILE A 140 -1.80 -10.79 -8.84
N ARG A 141 -0.49 -10.96 -8.98
CA ARG A 141 0.30 -11.82 -8.11
C ARG A 141 0.98 -10.95 -7.07
N ILE A 142 0.78 -11.28 -5.81
CA ILE A 142 1.36 -10.63 -4.65
C ILE A 142 2.34 -11.62 -4.03
N THR A 143 3.62 -11.29 -4.05
CA THR A 143 4.68 -12.08 -3.42
C THR A 143 5.15 -11.36 -2.18
N LEU A 144 5.07 -12.01 -1.02
CA LEU A 144 5.51 -11.49 0.26
C LEU A 144 6.76 -12.24 0.71
N THR A 145 7.75 -11.52 1.20
CA THR A 145 8.85 -12.09 1.97
C THR A 145 8.64 -11.74 3.44
N LEU A 146 8.60 -12.78 4.29
CA LEU A 146 8.29 -12.70 5.71
C LEU A 146 9.53 -13.08 6.51
N ARG A 147 9.81 -12.30 7.56
CA ARG A 147 10.78 -12.59 8.60
C ARG A 147 10.06 -13.21 9.78
N THR A 148 10.29 -14.50 10.03
CA THR A 148 9.59 -15.23 11.08
C THR A 148 10.59 -15.72 12.13
N PRO A 149 10.39 -15.42 13.42
CA PRO A 149 11.21 -16.00 14.47
C PRO A 149 11.03 -17.51 14.51
N GLU A 150 12.12 -18.24 14.68
CA GLU A 150 12.08 -19.68 14.89
C GLU A 150 11.81 -19.92 16.39
N PRO A 151 10.65 -20.50 16.74
CA PRO A 151 10.22 -20.55 18.15
C PRO A 151 11.14 -21.40 19.04
N ASP A 152 11.92 -22.31 18.45
CA ASP A 152 12.76 -23.27 19.18
C ASP A 152 14.26 -22.92 19.18
N ASP A 153 14.66 -21.77 18.62
CA ASP A 153 16.07 -21.34 18.61
C ASP A 153 16.35 -20.29 19.71
N PRO A 154 16.95 -20.69 20.86
CA PRO A 154 17.24 -19.78 21.97
C PRO A 154 18.38 -18.80 21.66
N SER A 155 19.07 -18.93 20.52
CA SER A 155 20.12 -18.01 20.09
C SER A 155 19.59 -16.81 19.31
N GLN A 156 18.31 -16.80 18.94
CA GLN A 156 17.72 -15.69 18.19
C GLN A 156 17.53 -14.44 19.07
N PRO A 157 17.93 -13.26 18.57
CA PRO A 157 17.67 -12.01 19.27
C PRO A 157 16.16 -11.76 19.35
N SER A 158 15.72 -11.02 20.37
CA SER A 158 14.34 -10.53 20.43
C SER A 158 14.04 -9.63 19.21
N PRO A 159 12.78 -9.54 18.74
CA PRO A 159 12.44 -8.68 17.61
C PRO A 159 12.75 -7.20 17.89
N ALA A 160 12.79 -6.82 19.17
CA ALA A 160 13.20 -5.50 19.61
C ALA A 160 14.71 -5.25 19.50
N ASP A 161 15.53 -6.30 19.59
CA ASP A 161 17.00 -6.20 19.61
C ASP A 161 17.60 -6.26 18.21
N ASN A 162 17.12 -7.12 17.32
CA ASN A 162 17.53 -7.13 15.91
C ASN A 162 16.46 -7.81 15.02
N PRO A 163 15.50 -7.04 14.48
CA PRO A 163 14.44 -7.60 13.64
C PRO A 163 14.93 -8.12 12.28
N TYR A 164 16.19 -7.88 11.92
CA TYR A 164 16.78 -8.31 10.64
C TYR A 164 17.53 -9.65 10.74
N ALA A 165 17.61 -10.24 11.94
CA ALA A 165 18.31 -11.50 12.14
C ALA A 165 17.47 -12.75 11.81
N TYR A 166 16.17 -12.59 11.58
CA TYR A 166 15.27 -13.72 11.36
C TYR A 166 15.40 -14.31 9.95
N PRO A 167 15.21 -15.64 9.82
CA PRO A 167 15.14 -16.26 8.51
C PRO A 167 13.96 -15.72 7.70
N GLU A 168 14.16 -15.64 6.39
CA GLU A 168 13.14 -15.19 5.45
C GLU A 168 12.43 -16.36 4.77
N SER A 169 11.12 -16.24 4.58
CA SER A 169 10.32 -17.15 3.77
C SER A 169 9.49 -16.37 2.76
N THR A 170 9.39 -16.88 1.53
CA THR A 170 8.67 -16.21 0.43
C THR A 170 7.38 -16.96 0.11
N HIS A 171 6.29 -16.21 0.02
CA HIS A 171 4.94 -16.73 -0.23
C HIS A 171 4.27 -15.92 -1.33
N SER A 172 3.53 -16.56 -2.22
CA SER A 172 2.84 -15.89 -3.33
C SER A 172 1.35 -16.19 -3.36
N LEU A 173 0.53 -15.16 -3.53
CA LEU A 173 -0.91 -15.24 -3.75
C LEU A 173 -1.26 -14.65 -5.11
N THR A 174 -2.06 -15.35 -5.91
CA THR A 174 -2.63 -14.80 -7.14
C THR A 174 -4.11 -14.46 -6.91
N VAL A 175 -4.45 -13.20 -7.11
CA VAL A 175 -5.81 -12.67 -7.02
C VAL A 175 -6.31 -12.42 -8.42
N HIS A 176 -7.37 -13.12 -8.82
CA HIS A 176 -8.03 -12.84 -10.11
C HIS A 176 -8.90 -11.59 -9.99
N CYS A 177 -8.82 -10.72 -10.99
CA CYS A 177 -9.64 -9.52 -11.11
C CYS A 177 -10.80 -9.84 -12.06
N PRO A 178 -12.00 -10.16 -11.56
CA PRO A 178 -13.10 -10.53 -12.43
C PRO A 178 -13.55 -9.32 -13.25
N LEU A 179 -13.56 -9.46 -14.57
CA LEU A 179 -14.31 -8.54 -15.42
C LEU A 179 -15.80 -8.78 -15.17
N ALA A 180 -16.56 -7.71 -14.97
CA ALA A 180 -18.01 -7.80 -14.99
C ALA A 180 -18.43 -8.45 -16.33
N LYS A 181 -19.30 -9.46 -16.27
CA LYS A 181 -19.88 -9.99 -17.51
C LYS A 181 -20.57 -8.81 -18.22
N PRO A 182 -20.35 -8.62 -19.52
CA PRO A 182 -21.05 -7.57 -20.25
C PRO A 182 -22.55 -7.74 -20.01
N TYR A 183 -23.24 -6.64 -19.74
CA TYR A 183 -24.70 -6.64 -19.68
C TYR A 183 -25.19 -6.93 -21.11
N VAL A 184 -25.67 -8.14 -21.35
CA VAL A 184 -26.27 -8.58 -22.63
C VAL A 184 -27.78 -8.46 -22.52
#